data_AF-A0A8J2HDJ6-F1
#
_entry.id   AF-A0A8J2HDJ6-F1
#
_cell.length_a   1.000
_cell.length_b   1.000
_cell.length_c   1.000
_cell.angle_alpha   90.00
_cell.angle_beta   90.00
_cell.angle_gamma   90.00
#
_symmetry.space_group_name_H-M   'P 1'
#
loop_
_entity.id
_entity.type
_entity.pdbx_description
1 polymer ?
#
loop_
_entity_poly.entity_id
_entity_poly.type
_entity_poly.pdbx_seq_one_letter_code
_entity_poly.pdbx_strand_id
1 'polypeptide(L)'
;MFIKKIIESIFIAIILQLIGVQGAVEIIIEDVLFPTFSKEYLTEPDVYVDVNNQLFANFSIVKQFPPDAQVHFEILGASMGEYVIETGIEIQMSLCEMKDEPVILNPILGMFGLSVSDCPHPVGVYGNQNIEIPMELLPDEFIPNKYLVVGEFLNEEEKLLVLMIYITIH
;
A
#
# COMPACT_ATOMS: atom_id res chain seq x y z
N MET A 1 51.22 14.04 -5.43
CA MET A 1 50.04 14.45 -4.62
C MET A 1 48.72 13.92 -5.19
N PHE A 2 48.53 13.82 -6.51
CA PHE A 2 47.30 13.31 -7.15
C PHE A 2 47.02 11.81 -6.96
N ILE A 3 48.06 10.96 -7.00
CA ILE A 3 47.93 9.49 -6.90
C ILE A 3 47.35 9.04 -5.55
N LYS A 4 47.63 9.78 -4.47
CA LYS A 4 47.17 9.44 -3.12
C LYS A 4 45.65 9.60 -2.96
N LYS A 5 45.07 10.65 -3.56
CA LYS A 5 43.62 10.89 -3.57
C LYS A 5 42.84 9.85 -4.37
N ILE A 6 43.39 9.39 -5.49
CA ILE A 6 42.76 8.37 -6.34
C ILE A 6 42.70 7.03 -5.61
N ILE A 7 43.78 6.66 -4.90
CA ILE A 7 43.84 5.43 -4.11
C ILE A 7 42.85 5.49 -2.93
N GLU A 8 42.75 6.63 -2.24
CA GLU A 8 41.78 6.83 -1.14
C GLU A 8 40.31 6.72 -1.64
N SER A 9 39.98 7.30 -2.80
CA SER A 9 38.63 7.21 -3.39
C SER A 9 38.26 5.79 -3.85
N ILE A 10 39.21 5.05 -4.41
CA ILE A 10 39.01 3.65 -4.81
C ILE A 10 38.82 2.75 -3.57
N PHE A 11 39.57 3.01 -2.49
CA PHE A 11 39.47 2.24 -1.25
C PHE A 11 38.10 2.43 -0.57
N ILE A 12 37.55 3.66 -0.57
CA ILE A 12 36.22 3.96 -0.03
C ILE A 12 35.13 3.27 -0.87
N ALA A 13 35.21 3.32 -2.20
CA ALA A 13 34.23 2.66 -3.08
C ALA A 13 34.24 1.13 -2.93
N ILE A 14 35.41 0.52 -2.77
CA ILE A 14 35.55 -0.92 -2.53
C ILE A 14 35.04 -1.31 -1.14
N ILE A 15 35.26 -0.48 -0.12
CA ILE A 15 34.69 -0.71 1.22
C ILE A 15 33.16 -0.60 1.18
N LEU A 16 32.59 0.37 0.47
CA LEU A 16 31.14 0.50 0.28
C LEU A 16 30.52 -0.69 -0.47
N GLN A 17 31.26 -1.33 -1.38
CA GLN A 17 30.81 -2.54 -2.07
C GLN A 17 31.01 -3.84 -1.26
N LEU A 18 32.03 -3.87 -0.38
CA LEU A 18 32.33 -5.03 0.49
C LEU A 18 31.48 -5.05 1.76
N ILE A 19 31.09 -3.88 2.28
CA ILE A 19 30.00 -3.77 3.25
C ILE A 19 28.72 -3.86 2.42
N GLY A 20 28.39 -5.07 1.99
CA GLY A 20 27.12 -5.39 1.33
C GLY A 20 25.95 -5.18 2.28
N VAL A 21 25.71 -3.92 2.68
CA VAL A 21 24.42 -3.48 3.22
C VAL A 21 23.49 -3.43 2.01
N GLN A 22 23.09 -4.61 1.57
CA GLN A 22 21.78 -4.76 0.96
C GLN A 22 20.85 -4.48 2.14
N GLY A 23 20.52 -3.20 2.36
CA GLY A 23 19.58 -2.81 3.38
C GLY A 23 18.30 -3.54 3.05
N ALA A 24 17.93 -4.53 3.85
CA ALA A 24 16.60 -5.10 3.77
C ALA A 24 15.67 -3.93 4.10
N VAL A 25 14.96 -3.44 3.08
CA VAL A 25 13.97 -2.39 3.24
C VAL A 25 12.91 -2.92 4.20
N GLU A 26 12.83 -2.36 5.40
CA GLU A 26 11.85 -2.78 6.41
C GLU A 26 10.61 -1.91 6.30
N ILE A 27 9.47 -2.53 6.02
CA ILE A 27 8.17 -1.87 5.89
C ILE A 27 7.35 -2.13 7.15
N ILE A 28 6.97 -1.07 7.87
CA ILE A 28 6.15 -1.13 9.08
C ILE A 28 4.80 -0.47 8.77
N ILE A 29 3.70 -1.19 8.94
CA ILE A 29 2.35 -0.64 8.91
C ILE A 29 2.09 -0.02 10.28
N GLU A 30 2.02 1.31 10.36
CA GLU A 30 1.78 2.01 11.61
C GLU A 30 0.30 1.95 12.01
N ASP A 31 -0.61 2.11 11.04
CA ASP A 31 -2.05 2.13 11.26
C ASP A 31 -2.84 1.91 9.95
N VAL A 32 -4.09 1.47 10.07
CA VAL A 32 -5.04 1.31 8.96
C VAL A 32 -6.41 1.85 9.37
N LEU A 33 -6.92 2.83 8.61
CA LEU A 33 -8.17 3.51 8.90
C LEU A 33 -9.15 3.41 7.74
N PHE A 34 -10.44 3.34 8.09
CA PHE A 34 -11.57 3.43 7.17
C PHE A 34 -12.42 4.67 7.50
N PRO A 35 -11.94 5.89 7.20
CA PRO A 35 -12.64 7.12 7.59
C PRO A 35 -14.03 7.27 6.94
N THR A 36 -14.30 6.56 5.85
CA THR A 36 -15.59 6.57 5.18
C THR A 36 -15.90 5.19 4.63
N PHE A 37 -17.12 4.72 4.85
CA PHE A 37 -17.66 3.52 4.22
C PHE A 37 -19.18 3.62 4.12
N SER A 38 -19.75 3.07 3.06
CA SER A 38 -21.19 3.03 2.88
C SER A 38 -21.79 1.80 3.57
N LYS A 39 -22.65 2.05 4.57
CA LYS A 39 -23.41 1.01 5.28
C LYS A 39 -24.40 0.25 4.39
N GLU A 40 -24.69 0.76 3.21
CA GLU A 40 -25.49 0.07 2.20
C GLU A 40 -24.74 -1.11 1.59
N TYR A 41 -23.42 -0.99 1.43
CA TYR A 41 -22.57 -1.98 0.75
C TYR A 41 -21.72 -2.78 1.72
N LEU A 42 -21.33 -2.20 2.86
CA LEU A 42 -20.38 -2.77 3.81
C LEU A 42 -20.90 -2.73 5.25
N THR A 43 -20.54 -3.74 6.05
CA THR A 43 -20.52 -3.58 7.51
C THR A 43 -19.35 -2.71 7.93
N GLU A 44 -19.39 -2.18 9.15
CA GLU A 44 -18.24 -1.47 9.73
C GLU A 44 -17.00 -2.38 9.70
N PRO A 45 -15.90 -1.95 9.04
CA PRO A 45 -14.66 -2.73 9.00
C PRO A 45 -14.01 -2.75 10.37
N ASP A 46 -13.66 -3.94 10.85
CA ASP A 46 -12.83 -4.14 12.04
C ASP A 46 -11.42 -4.49 11.56
N VAL A 47 -10.51 -3.52 11.66
CA VAL A 47 -9.15 -3.63 11.15
C VAL A 47 -8.15 -3.13 12.19
N TYR A 48 -7.10 -3.92 12.42
CA TYR A 48 -6.01 -3.55 13.30
C TYR A 48 -4.69 -4.19 12.87
N VAL A 49 -3.58 -3.57 13.25
CA VAL A 49 -2.24 -4.11 13.10
C VAL A 49 -1.75 -4.59 14.46
N ASP A 50 -1.18 -5.80 14.53
CA ASP A 50 -0.63 -6.34 15.77
C ASP A 50 0.83 -5.91 16.02
N VAL A 51 1.38 -6.34 17.16
CA VAL A 51 2.75 -6.03 17.56
C VAL A 51 3.83 -6.68 16.68
N ASN A 52 3.46 -7.64 15.83
CA ASN A 52 4.34 -8.32 14.89
C ASN A 52 4.18 -7.76 13.47
N ASN A 53 3.56 -6.59 13.31
CA ASN A 53 3.30 -5.95 12.02
C ASN A 53 2.37 -6.78 11.11
N GLN A 54 1.47 -7.56 11.72
CA GLN A 54 0.47 -8.36 11.00
C GLN A 54 -0.83 -7.59 10.93
N LEU A 55 -1.37 -7.44 9.71
CA LEU A 55 -2.69 -6.86 9.50
C LEU A 55 -3.78 -7.91 9.72
N PHE A 56 -4.76 -7.54 10.52
CA PHE A 56 -6.02 -8.25 10.69
C PHE A 56 -7.14 -7.37 10.16
N ALA A 57 -7.97 -7.93 9.29
CA ALA A 57 -9.13 -7.25 8.77
C ALA A 57 -10.33 -8.18 8.77
N ASN A 58 -11.50 -7.65 9.13
CA ASN A 58 -12.78 -8.35 9.07
C ASN A 58 -13.89 -7.36 8.70
N PHE A 59 -14.59 -7.66 7.61
CA PHE A 59 -15.74 -6.87 7.16
C PHE A 59 -16.67 -7.77 6.33
N SER A 60 -17.86 -7.27 6.01
CA SER A 60 -18.78 -7.98 5.12
C SER A 60 -19.26 -7.07 4.03
N ILE A 61 -19.24 -7.57 2.79
CA ILE A 61 -19.95 -6.96 1.67
C ILE A 61 -21.40 -7.45 1.76
N VAL A 62 -22.33 -6.55 2.07
CA VAL A 62 -23.76 -6.86 2.20
C VAL A 62 -24.54 -6.64 0.89
N LYS A 63 -23.97 -5.85 -0.01
CA LYS A 63 -24.49 -5.60 -1.36
C LYS A 63 -23.31 -5.50 -2.32
N GLN A 64 -23.43 -6.09 -3.50
CA GLN A 64 -22.39 -5.99 -4.53
C GLN A 64 -22.14 -4.54 -4.93
N PHE A 65 -20.87 -4.18 -5.07
CA PHE A 65 -20.48 -2.87 -5.60
C PHE A 65 -20.91 -2.73 -7.07
N PRO A 66 -21.22 -1.51 -7.53
CA PRO A 66 -21.43 -1.23 -8.94
C PRO A 66 -20.19 -1.64 -9.75
N PRO A 67 -20.34 -2.32 -10.90
CA PRO A 67 -19.21 -2.79 -11.70
C PRO A 67 -18.40 -1.65 -12.34
N ASP A 68 -19.01 -0.48 -12.48
CA ASP A 68 -18.46 0.78 -12.97
C ASP A 68 -17.90 1.67 -11.84
N ALA A 69 -17.91 1.19 -10.60
CA ALA A 69 -17.27 1.88 -9.49
C ALA A 69 -15.78 2.11 -9.82
N GLN A 70 -15.30 3.33 -9.56
CA GLN A 70 -13.91 3.69 -9.76
C GLN A 70 -13.10 3.45 -8.50
N VAL A 71 -11.85 3.05 -8.69
CA VAL A 71 -10.84 3.04 -7.64
C VAL A 71 -9.83 4.12 -7.96
N HIS A 72 -9.63 5.00 -6.99
CA HIS A 72 -8.55 5.97 -6.97
C HIS A 72 -7.56 5.56 -5.87
N PHE A 73 -6.29 5.50 -6.22
CA PHE A 73 -5.22 5.10 -5.33
C PHE A 73 -4.06 6.07 -5.44
N GLU A 74 -3.60 6.58 -4.29
CA GLU A 74 -2.52 7.57 -4.21
C GLU A 74 -1.56 7.21 -3.07
N ILE A 75 -0.27 7.49 -3.27
CA ILE A 75 0.74 7.38 -2.21
C ILE A 75 1.41 8.74 -1.97
N LEU A 76 1.36 9.19 -0.72
CA LEU A 76 1.92 10.45 -0.24
C LEU A 76 3.08 10.20 0.72
N GLY A 77 4.23 10.82 0.50
CA GLY A 77 5.34 10.84 1.44
C GLY A 77 5.21 11.94 2.50
N ALA A 78 5.81 11.71 3.66
CA ALA A 78 5.81 12.69 4.74
C ALA A 78 6.92 13.74 4.57
N SER A 79 6.59 15.00 4.86
CA SER A 79 7.51 16.13 5.03
C SER A 79 7.11 16.92 6.26
N MET A 80 8.06 17.22 7.14
CA MET A 80 7.82 18.04 8.35
C MET A 80 6.64 17.57 9.23
N GLY A 81 6.30 16.27 9.19
CA GLY A 81 5.20 15.68 9.96
C GLY A 81 3.85 15.64 9.24
N GLU A 82 3.77 16.12 8.00
CA GLU A 82 2.55 16.11 7.17
C GLU A 82 2.75 15.24 5.92
N TYR A 83 1.73 14.50 5.49
CA TYR A 83 1.76 13.68 4.27
C TYR A 83 1.41 14.54 3.05
N VAL A 84 2.42 15.18 2.46
CA VAL A 84 2.26 16.20 1.40
C VAL A 84 3.19 16.01 0.20
N ILE A 85 4.12 15.05 0.26
CA ILE A 85 5.04 14.79 -0.85
C ILE A 85 4.35 13.84 -1.82
N GLU A 86 3.94 14.33 -2.98
CA GLU A 86 3.47 13.47 -4.06
C GLU A 86 4.61 12.53 -4.50
N THR A 87 4.36 11.22 -4.44
CA THR A 87 5.33 10.22 -4.91
C THR A 87 5.30 10.05 -6.44
N GLY A 88 4.26 10.59 -7.09
CA GLY A 88 3.97 10.37 -8.51
C GLY A 88 3.26 9.04 -8.78
N ILE A 89 2.91 8.28 -7.74
CA ILE A 89 2.12 7.05 -7.85
C ILE A 89 0.66 7.40 -7.58
N GLU A 90 -0.07 7.58 -8.67
CA GLU A 90 -1.51 7.79 -8.70
C GLU A 90 -2.12 6.82 -9.72
N ILE A 91 -3.15 6.09 -9.32
CA ILE A 91 -3.84 5.11 -10.16
C ILE A 91 -5.33 5.41 -10.08
N GLN A 92 -5.95 5.63 -11.24
CA GLN A 92 -7.40 5.78 -11.38
C GLN A 92 -7.91 4.82 -12.46
N MET A 93 -8.76 3.88 -12.07
CA MET A 93 -9.34 2.88 -12.99
C MET A 93 -10.67 2.37 -12.44
N SER A 94 -11.47 1.66 -13.25
CA SER A 94 -12.64 0.96 -12.72
C SER A 94 -12.24 -0.26 -11.89
N LEU A 95 -13.06 -0.61 -10.90
CA LEU A 95 -12.84 -1.73 -9.98
C LEU A 95 -12.57 -3.06 -10.71
N CYS A 96 -13.23 -3.27 -11.85
CA CYS A 96 -13.09 -4.53 -12.60
C CYS A 96 -11.99 -4.49 -13.66
N GLU A 97 -11.56 -3.30 -14.13
CA GLU A 97 -10.36 -3.16 -14.97
C GLU A 97 -9.08 -3.45 -14.19
N MET A 98 -9.11 -3.45 -12.85
CA MET A 98 -8.00 -3.87 -12.00
C MET A 98 -7.50 -5.30 -12.29
N LYS A 99 -8.31 -6.16 -12.92
CA LYS A 99 -7.87 -7.51 -13.36
C LYS A 99 -6.69 -7.46 -14.32
N ASP A 100 -6.55 -6.37 -15.07
CA ASP A 100 -5.54 -6.20 -16.11
C ASP A 100 -4.25 -5.53 -15.59
N GLU A 101 -4.25 -4.98 -14.36
CA GLU A 101 -3.10 -4.32 -13.71
C GLU A 101 -2.78 -4.90 -12.31
N PRO A 102 -2.32 -6.17 -12.24
CA PRO A 102 -2.28 -6.94 -11.00
C PRO A 102 -1.15 -6.58 -10.04
N VAL A 103 -0.14 -5.80 -10.45
CA VAL A 103 1.14 -5.75 -9.72
C VAL A 103 1.06 -4.95 -8.41
N ILE A 104 0.35 -3.82 -8.40
CA ILE A 104 0.31 -2.91 -7.24
C ILE A 104 -0.93 -3.14 -6.37
N LEU A 105 -2.09 -3.39 -6.99
CA LEU A 105 -3.38 -3.36 -6.31
C LEU A 105 -3.83 -4.74 -5.81
N ASN A 106 -3.42 -5.82 -6.46
CA ASN A 106 -3.77 -7.18 -6.04
C ASN A 106 -3.25 -7.53 -4.63
N PRO A 107 -2.02 -7.15 -4.22
CA PRO A 107 -1.57 -7.34 -2.84
C PRO A 107 -2.45 -6.61 -1.83
N ILE A 108 -2.86 -5.38 -2.15
CA ILE A 108 -3.69 -4.55 -1.28
C ILE A 108 -5.09 -5.15 -1.16
N LEU A 109 -5.69 -5.62 -2.24
CA LEU A 109 -6.96 -6.35 -2.17
C LEU A 109 -6.81 -7.67 -1.39
N GLY A 110 -5.70 -8.38 -1.59
CA GLY A 110 -5.36 -9.59 -0.85
C GLY A 110 -5.22 -9.35 0.67
N MET A 111 -4.79 -8.16 1.08
CA MET A 111 -4.76 -7.73 2.48
C MET A 111 -6.15 -7.74 3.13
N PHE A 112 -7.20 -7.69 2.33
CA PHE A 112 -8.59 -7.70 2.78
C PHE A 112 -9.31 -9.01 2.44
N GLY A 113 -8.58 -10.03 1.96
CA GLY A 113 -9.17 -11.28 1.49
C GLY A 113 -9.96 -11.15 0.19
N LEU A 114 -9.72 -10.07 -0.57
CA LEU A 114 -10.32 -9.81 -1.88
C LEU A 114 -9.35 -10.24 -2.98
N SER A 115 -9.89 -10.74 -4.09
CA SER A 115 -9.12 -11.05 -5.30
C SER A 115 -9.57 -10.16 -6.45
N VAL A 116 -8.63 -9.67 -7.28
CA VAL A 116 -8.99 -8.95 -8.51
C VAL A 116 -9.89 -9.81 -9.41
N SER A 117 -9.72 -11.14 -9.43
CA SER A 117 -10.51 -12.07 -10.27
C SER A 117 -12.01 -12.02 -9.99
N ASP A 118 -12.38 -11.66 -8.76
CA ASP A 118 -13.73 -11.83 -8.25
C ASP A 118 -14.59 -10.57 -8.43
N CYS A 119 -14.17 -9.61 -9.25
CA CYS A 119 -14.93 -8.38 -9.49
C CYS A 119 -16.17 -8.59 -10.38
N PRO A 120 -17.35 -8.04 -10.01
CA PRO A 120 -17.62 -7.36 -8.74
C PRO A 120 -17.71 -8.37 -7.58
N HIS A 121 -17.04 -8.06 -6.47
CA HIS A 121 -16.91 -8.99 -5.33
C HIS A 121 -18.28 -9.44 -4.83
N PRO A 122 -18.51 -10.75 -4.66
CA PRO A 122 -19.79 -11.26 -4.21
C PRO A 122 -20.11 -10.81 -2.78
N VAL A 123 -21.40 -10.85 -2.43
CA VAL A 123 -21.83 -10.66 -1.03
C VAL A 123 -21.21 -11.76 -0.17
N GLY A 124 -20.63 -11.37 0.96
CA GLY A 124 -19.90 -12.32 1.80
C GLY A 124 -19.15 -11.66 2.96
N VAL A 125 -18.59 -12.50 3.81
CA VAL A 125 -17.66 -12.10 4.87
C VAL A 125 -16.26 -12.19 4.29
N TYR A 126 -15.52 -11.10 4.45
CA TYR A 126 -14.16 -10.94 3.98
C TYR A 126 -13.26 -10.57 5.14
N GLY A 127 -11.99 -10.85 4.95
CA GLY A 127 -11.01 -10.69 5.99
C GLY A 127 -9.89 -11.68 5.81
N ASN A 128 -8.82 -11.42 6.53
CA ASN A 128 -7.65 -12.26 6.48
C ASN A 128 -6.97 -12.26 7.84
N GLN A 129 -6.27 -13.35 8.12
CA GLN A 129 -5.46 -13.53 9.31
C GLN A 129 -4.02 -13.68 8.81
N ASN A 130 -3.18 -12.69 9.12
CA ASN A 130 -1.76 -12.64 8.78
C ASN A 130 -1.45 -12.39 7.30
N ILE A 131 -1.40 -11.12 6.89
CA ILE A 131 -0.71 -10.75 5.65
C ILE A 131 0.67 -10.18 5.97
N GLU A 132 1.68 -10.79 5.35
CA GLU A 132 2.99 -10.16 5.16
C GLU A 132 2.94 -9.36 3.86
N ILE A 133 3.24 -8.05 3.90
CA ILE A 133 3.32 -7.24 2.68
C ILE A 133 4.54 -7.71 1.89
N PRO A 134 4.38 -8.16 0.63
CA PRO A 134 5.52 -8.58 -0.17
C PRO A 134 6.40 -7.37 -0.47
N MET A 135 7.59 -7.32 0.14
CA MET A 135 8.56 -6.23 -0.03
C MET A 135 8.99 -6.04 -1.50
N GLU A 136 8.87 -7.10 -2.31
CA GLU A 136 9.25 -7.14 -3.72
C GLU A 136 8.30 -6.35 -4.65
N LEU A 137 7.16 -5.89 -4.13
CA LEU A 137 6.13 -5.21 -4.93
C LEU A 137 6.14 -3.69 -4.77
N LEU A 138 6.93 -3.16 -3.83
CA LEU A 138 7.19 -1.73 -3.79
C LEU A 138 8.28 -1.39 -4.81
N PRO A 139 8.08 -0.35 -5.63
CA PRO A 139 9.13 0.17 -6.51
C PRO A 139 10.42 0.44 -5.72
N ASP A 140 11.57 0.06 -6.27
CA ASP A 140 12.88 0.26 -5.64
C ASP A 140 13.20 1.74 -5.35
N GLU A 141 12.45 2.67 -5.97
CA GLU A 141 12.58 4.11 -5.75
C GLU A 141 12.01 4.61 -4.42
N PHE A 142 11.32 3.77 -3.64
CA PHE A 142 10.85 4.14 -2.31
C PHE A 142 12.03 4.38 -1.37
N ILE A 143 12.30 5.66 -1.10
CA ILE A 143 13.31 6.06 -0.11
C ILE A 143 12.80 5.83 1.32
N PRO A 144 13.69 5.56 2.29
CA PRO A 144 13.30 5.50 3.70
C PRO A 144 12.58 6.79 4.14
N ASN A 145 11.29 6.66 4.44
CA ASN A 145 10.41 7.75 4.86
C ASN A 145 9.09 7.18 5.45
N LYS A 146 8.23 8.06 5.96
CA LYS A 146 6.83 7.75 6.23
C LYS A 146 5.98 8.02 4.99
N TYR A 147 5.00 7.18 4.77
CA TYR A 147 4.06 7.22 3.66
C TYR A 147 2.63 7.05 4.15
N LEU A 148 1.70 7.70 3.46
CA LEU A 148 0.27 7.51 3.56
C LEU A 148 -0.22 6.98 2.22
N VAL A 149 -0.80 5.79 2.24
CA VAL A 149 -1.49 5.21 1.10
C VAL A 149 -2.97 5.50 1.25
N VAL A 150 -3.56 6.14 0.25
CA VAL A 150 -4.99 6.46 0.22
C VAL A 150 -5.64 5.66 -0.91
N GLY A 151 -6.66 4.88 -0.57
CA GLY A 151 -7.50 4.17 -1.53
C GLY A 151 -8.95 4.65 -1.42
N GLU A 152 -9.53 5.15 -2.50
CA GLU A 152 -10.92 5.58 -2.57
C GLU A 152 -11.68 4.69 -3.57
N PHE A 153 -12.82 4.16 -3.14
CA PHE A 153 -13.77 3.47 -4.01
C PHE A 153 -14.97 4.38 -4.19
N LEU A 154 -15.26 4.71 -5.44
CA LEU A 154 -16.20 5.73 -5.85
C LEU A 154 -17.27 5.11 -6.72
N ASN A 155 -18.52 5.50 -6.55
CA ASN A 155 -19.56 5.30 -7.56
C ASN A 155 -20.01 6.67 -8.05
N GLU A 156 -19.71 6.98 -9.31
CA GLU A 156 -19.80 8.34 -9.84
C GLU A 156 -18.98 9.33 -8.98
N GLU A 157 -19.61 10.13 -8.13
CA GLU A 157 -18.96 11.06 -7.19
C GLU A 157 -19.13 10.65 -5.71
N GLU A 158 -19.86 9.56 -5.44
CA GLU A 158 -20.11 9.08 -4.08
C GLU A 158 -18.99 8.16 -3.59
N LYS A 159 -18.36 8.50 -2.47
CA LYS A 159 -17.36 7.66 -1.81
C LYS A 159 -18.03 6.47 -1.11
N LEU A 160 -17.89 5.29 -1.70
CA LEU A 160 -18.36 4.03 -1.11
C LEU A 160 -17.44 3.54 0.01
N LEU A 161 -16.14 3.77 -0.14
CA LEU A 161 -15.11 3.37 0.81
C LEU A 161 -13.90 4.29 0.68
N VAL A 162 -13.31 4.69 1.79
CA VAL A 162 -11.99 5.32 1.85
C VAL A 162 -11.16 4.51 2.82
N LEU A 163 -9.99 4.09 2.36
CA LEU A 163 -8.96 3.36 3.08
C LEU A 163 -7.73 4.26 3.20
N MET A 164 -7.16 4.32 4.39
CA MET A 164 -5.89 4.99 4.65
C MET A 164 -4.95 4.03 5.35
N ILE A 165 -3.76 3.79 4.80
CA ILE A 165 -2.72 2.95 5.40
C ILE A 165 -1.50 3.82 5.66
N TYR A 166 -1.06 3.88 6.91
CA TYR A 166 0.15 4.59 7.31
C TYR A 166 1.31 3.60 7.35
N ILE A 167 2.38 3.92 6.64
CA ILE A 167 3.52 3.03 6.44
C ILE A 167 4.82 3.78 6.75
N THR A 168 5.75 3.13 7.43
CA THR A 168 7.13 3.59 7.59
C THR A 168 8.06 2.64 6.85
N ILE A 169 8.97 3.19 6.06
CA ILE A 169 10.02 2.45 5.34
C ILE A 169 11.38 2.85 5.91
N HIS A 170 12.21 1.86 6.26
CA HIS A 170 13.58 2.02 6.78
C HIS A 170 14.67 1.59 5.81
#